data_AF-A0A7G8UMK7-F1
#
_entry.id   AF-A0A7G8UMK7-F1
#
_cell.length_a   1.000
_cell.length_b   1.000
_cell.length_c   1.000
_cell.angle_alpha   90.00
_cell.angle_beta   90.00
_cell.angle_gamma   90.00
#
_symmetry.space_group_name_H-M   'P 1'
#
loop_
_entity.id
_entity.type
_entity.pdbx_description
1 polymer ?
#
loop_
_entity_poly.entity_id
_entity_poly.type
_entity_poly.pdbx_seq_one_letter_code
_entity_poly.pdbx_strand_id
1 'polypeptide(L)'
;MFKEKLKGFAAGIIVSTLFAGTVAYAAGGSAMLEVFYKVNDIKINKVSKMPTDAGDKPFIYNGSTYVPLRYIAENLGQKVGWDGETGTVFIGETNGPNEEFLGERIQPMNTQVINSSWDNISLILEGNKVRDNQSNEYENYVTFLASMAVKQGESIYQDYPLNGKYTSFKATVGIMKDEQDSPNIVTFVIEGDGKEVYTHNFGPGDFPENVSVNVEGIKKLTLKVTLKEEKDFNAHSMIGVFNPTLTLK
;
A
#
# COMPACT_ATOMS: atom_id res chain seq x y z
N MET A 1 -66.46 46.29 -24.87
CA MET A 1 -66.41 44.82 -24.96
C MET A 1 -65.01 44.24 -25.21
N PHE A 2 -64.18 44.83 -26.09
CA PHE A 2 -62.83 44.30 -26.42
C PHE A 2 -61.80 44.42 -25.27
N LYS A 3 -61.81 45.53 -24.51
CA LYS A 3 -60.90 45.75 -23.36
C LYS A 3 -61.10 44.77 -22.20
N GLU A 4 -62.35 44.35 -21.96
CA GLU A 4 -62.69 43.36 -20.92
C GLU A 4 -62.20 41.96 -21.30
N LYS A 5 -62.35 41.58 -22.58
CA LYS A 5 -61.84 40.30 -23.11
C LYS A 5 -60.31 40.21 -23.09
N LEU A 6 -59.62 41.33 -23.33
CA LEU A 6 -58.15 41.39 -23.30
C LEU A 6 -57.58 41.24 -21.88
N LYS A 7 -58.26 41.80 -20.87
CA LYS A 7 -57.89 41.61 -19.46
C LYS A 7 -58.06 40.16 -19.01
N GLY A 8 -59.14 39.51 -19.41
CA GLY A 8 -59.37 38.09 -19.14
C GLY A 8 -58.33 37.18 -19.80
N PHE A 9 -57.92 37.49 -21.03
CA PHE A 9 -56.87 36.77 -21.75
C PHE A 9 -55.48 36.93 -21.09
N ALA A 10 -55.10 38.16 -20.70
CA ALA A 10 -53.84 38.41 -20.01
C ALA A 10 -53.79 37.74 -18.62
N ALA A 11 -54.90 37.75 -17.87
CA ALA A 11 -54.99 37.03 -16.61
C ALA A 11 -54.87 35.51 -16.80
N GLY A 12 -55.45 34.96 -17.87
CA GLY A 12 -55.33 33.54 -18.22
C GLY A 12 -53.89 33.10 -18.53
N ILE A 13 -53.13 33.93 -19.26
CA ILE A 13 -51.71 33.65 -19.54
C ILE A 13 -50.89 33.61 -18.24
N ILE A 14 -51.08 34.58 -17.34
CA ILE A 14 -50.35 34.67 -16.07
C ILE A 14 -50.66 33.48 -15.15
N VAL A 15 -51.92 33.02 -15.11
CA VAL A 15 -52.30 31.82 -14.34
C VAL A 15 -51.72 30.56 -14.99
N SER A 16 -51.70 30.47 -16.33
CA SER A 16 -51.13 29.30 -17.02
C SER A 16 -49.62 29.16 -16.82
N THR A 17 -48.86 30.26 -16.76
CA THR A 17 -47.42 30.23 -16.47
C THR A 17 -47.12 29.88 -15.00
N LEU A 18 -48.02 30.18 -14.07
CA LEU A 18 -47.90 29.75 -12.67
C LEU A 18 -48.09 28.24 -12.48
N PHE A 19 -48.86 27.57 -13.35
CA PHE A 19 -49.13 26.13 -13.25
C PHE A 19 -48.25 25.25 -14.16
N ALA A 20 -47.57 25.81 -15.17
CA ALA A 20 -46.68 25.06 -16.05
C ALA A 20 -45.31 24.70 -15.41
N GLY A 21 -45.08 25.12 -14.17
CA GLY A 21 -43.76 25.10 -13.54
C GLY A 21 -43.59 24.17 -12.35
N THR A 22 -44.14 22.96 -12.35
CA THR A 22 -43.67 21.89 -11.44
C THR A 22 -43.79 20.51 -12.08
N VAL A 23 -42.92 20.22 -13.05
CA VAL A 23 -42.59 18.81 -13.31
C VAL A 23 -41.66 18.39 -12.19
N ALA A 24 -42.18 17.68 -11.20
CA ALA A 24 -41.38 17.09 -10.14
C ALA A 24 -40.50 15.99 -10.76
N TYR A 25 -39.27 16.34 -11.14
CA TYR A 25 -38.25 15.34 -11.44
C TYR A 25 -37.94 14.59 -10.14
N ALA A 26 -38.19 13.28 -10.14
CA ALA A 26 -37.70 12.40 -9.10
C ALA A 26 -36.17 12.53 -9.04
N ALA A 27 -35.63 12.98 -7.90
CA ALA A 27 -34.21 13.21 -7.70
C ALA A 27 -33.45 11.88 -7.61
N GLY A 28 -33.25 11.25 -8.77
CA GLY A 28 -32.28 10.17 -8.97
C GLY A 28 -30.88 10.76 -9.11
N GLY A 29 -30.28 11.15 -7.98
CA GLY A 29 -28.83 11.09 -7.70
C GLY A 29 -27.82 11.62 -8.72
N SER A 30 -27.95 12.85 -9.23
CA SER A 30 -26.83 13.56 -9.87
C SER A 30 -26.92 15.05 -9.52
N ALA A 31 -26.02 15.52 -8.68
CA ALA A 31 -25.90 16.94 -8.36
C ALA A 31 -24.98 17.59 -9.40
N MET A 32 -25.46 18.64 -10.05
CA MET A 32 -24.61 19.50 -10.87
C MET A 32 -23.71 20.32 -9.94
N LEU A 33 -22.40 20.30 -10.19
CA LEU A 33 -21.44 21.13 -9.48
C LEU A 33 -21.20 22.41 -10.28
N GLU A 34 -21.43 23.56 -9.66
CA GLU A 34 -20.99 24.85 -10.21
C GLU A 34 -19.50 25.03 -9.90
N VAL A 35 -18.68 25.25 -10.93
CA VAL A 35 -17.23 25.36 -10.81
C VAL A 35 -16.70 26.58 -11.56
N PHE A 36 -15.60 27.17 -11.06
CA PHE A 36 -14.94 28.31 -11.69
C PHE A 36 -13.61 27.90 -12.33
N TYR A 37 -13.49 28.06 -13.65
CA TYR A 37 -12.24 27.85 -14.38
C TYR A 37 -11.34 29.09 -14.33
N LYS A 38 -10.88 29.47 -13.12
CA LYS A 38 -10.04 30.65 -12.87
C LYS A 38 -8.65 30.31 -12.30
N VAL A 39 -8.15 29.11 -12.63
CA VAL A 39 -6.78 28.72 -12.32
C VAL A 39 -5.88 29.22 -13.44
N ASN A 40 -4.96 30.13 -13.13
CA ASN A 40 -4.15 30.80 -14.15
C ASN A 40 -2.92 30.01 -14.57
N ASP A 41 -2.34 29.22 -13.67
CA ASP A 41 -1.11 28.47 -13.92
C ASP A 41 -0.95 27.34 -12.90
N ILE A 42 -0.28 26.26 -13.31
CA ILE A 42 0.24 25.19 -12.45
C ILE A 42 1.73 25.12 -12.72
N LYS A 43 2.56 25.26 -11.67
CA LYS A 43 4.02 25.15 -11.81
C LYS A 43 4.54 23.90 -11.12
N ILE A 44 5.21 23.04 -11.89
CA ILE A 44 5.88 21.84 -11.39
C ILE A 44 7.36 22.02 -11.67
N ASN A 45 8.19 21.86 -10.64
CA ASN A 45 9.64 22.11 -10.73
C ASN A 45 9.98 23.50 -11.29
N LYS A 46 9.22 24.53 -10.86
CA LYS A 46 9.32 25.94 -11.30
C LYS A 46 8.97 26.19 -12.78
N VAL A 47 8.47 25.19 -13.51
CA VAL A 47 8.07 25.30 -14.91
C VAL A 47 6.55 25.30 -15.01
N SER A 48 5.97 26.19 -15.83
CA SER A 48 4.53 26.18 -16.12
C SER A 48 4.14 24.90 -16.86
N LYS A 49 3.14 24.23 -16.31
CA LYS A 49 2.59 22.94 -16.72
C LYS A 49 1.07 23.03 -16.59
N MET A 50 0.45 23.94 -17.33
CA MET A 50 -1.00 24.02 -17.38
C MET A 50 -1.54 22.97 -18.37
N PRO A 51 -2.57 22.18 -18.00
CA PRO A 51 -3.22 21.26 -18.95
C PRO A 51 -3.85 22.00 -20.13
N THR A 52 -3.65 21.48 -21.34
CA THR A 52 -4.20 22.07 -22.57
C THR A 52 -5.58 21.52 -22.91
N ASP A 53 -5.85 20.27 -22.54
CA ASP A 53 -7.09 19.58 -22.85
C ASP A 53 -8.22 20.05 -21.94
N ALA A 54 -9.40 20.30 -22.53
CA ALA A 54 -10.55 20.84 -21.82
C ALA A 54 -11.02 19.93 -20.66
N GLY A 55 -10.85 18.61 -20.80
CA GLY A 55 -11.18 17.62 -19.77
C GLY A 55 -10.23 17.61 -18.56
N ASP A 56 -9.03 18.16 -18.73
CA ASP A 56 -7.99 18.17 -17.70
C ASP A 56 -7.77 19.57 -17.11
N LYS A 57 -8.62 20.54 -17.45
CA LYS A 57 -8.49 21.89 -16.90
C LYS A 57 -8.79 21.88 -15.40
N PRO A 58 -7.89 22.40 -14.56
CA PRO A 58 -8.17 22.57 -13.15
C PRO A 58 -9.29 23.60 -12.96
N PHE A 59 -10.06 23.43 -11.90
CA PHE A 59 -11.20 24.28 -11.58
C PHE A 59 -11.26 24.57 -10.08
N ILE A 60 -12.00 25.60 -9.70
CA ILE A 60 -12.25 25.96 -8.31
C ILE A 60 -13.67 25.54 -7.96
N TYR A 61 -13.81 24.73 -6.91
CA TYR A 61 -15.08 24.32 -6.34
C TYR A 61 -15.05 24.56 -4.82
N ASN A 62 -16.03 25.31 -4.30
CA ASN A 62 -16.10 25.72 -2.89
C ASN A 62 -14.78 26.30 -2.34
N GLY A 63 -14.13 27.16 -3.12
CA GLY A 63 -12.87 27.81 -2.73
C GLY A 63 -11.63 26.92 -2.78
N SER A 64 -11.77 25.64 -3.13
CA SER A 64 -10.65 24.70 -3.31
C SER A 64 -10.36 24.50 -4.78
N THR A 65 -9.07 24.49 -5.14
CA THR A 65 -8.63 24.16 -6.50
C THR A 65 -8.53 22.65 -6.66
N TYR A 66 -9.25 22.11 -7.64
CA TYR A 66 -9.19 20.72 -8.06
C TYR A 66 -8.37 20.62 -9.33
N VAL A 67 -7.45 19.66 -9.35
CA VAL A 67 -6.52 19.42 -10.45
C VAL A 67 -6.58 17.94 -10.81
N PRO A 68 -6.53 17.56 -12.09
CA PRO A 68 -6.50 16.15 -12.45
C PRO A 68 -5.28 15.45 -11.84
N LEU A 69 -5.56 14.41 -11.07
CA LEU A 69 -4.55 13.63 -10.36
C LEU A 69 -3.49 13.07 -11.32
N ARG A 70 -3.94 12.46 -12.42
CA ARG A 70 -3.07 11.87 -13.46
C ARG A 70 -2.09 12.88 -14.02
N TYR A 71 -2.57 14.08 -14.34
CA TYR A 71 -1.73 15.15 -14.87
C TYR A 71 -0.61 15.53 -13.91
N ILE A 72 -0.92 15.69 -12.62
CA ILE A 72 0.10 16.01 -11.60
C ILE A 72 1.10 14.87 -11.44
N ALA A 73 0.62 13.64 -11.26
CA ALA A 73 1.45 12.47 -11.02
C ALA A 73 2.43 12.20 -12.18
N GLU A 74 1.96 12.25 -13.43
CA GLU A 74 2.80 12.01 -14.60
C GLU A 74 3.86 13.10 -14.79
N ASN A 75 3.53 14.37 -14.48
CA ASN A 75 4.53 15.44 -14.47
C ASN A 75 5.57 15.30 -13.35
N LEU A 76 5.27 14.53 -12.31
CA LEU A 76 6.20 14.14 -11.24
C LEU A 76 6.93 12.82 -11.54
N GLY A 77 6.77 12.26 -12.75
CA GLY A 77 7.43 11.01 -13.17
C GLY A 77 6.77 9.74 -12.62
N GLN A 78 5.58 9.84 -12.02
CA GLN A 78 4.84 8.72 -11.49
C GLN A 78 3.79 8.23 -12.50
N LYS A 79 3.69 6.92 -12.69
CA LYS A 79 2.61 6.32 -13.48
C LYS A 79 1.32 6.31 -12.66
N VAL A 80 0.16 6.41 -13.33
CA VAL A 80 -1.15 6.31 -12.66
C VAL A 80 -1.96 5.14 -13.19
N GLY A 81 -2.27 4.20 -12.30
CA GLY A 81 -3.13 3.04 -12.55
C GLY A 81 -4.56 3.24 -12.05
N TRP A 82 -5.49 2.48 -12.61
CA TRP A 82 -6.88 2.41 -12.14
C TRP A 82 -7.30 0.94 -12.09
N ASP A 83 -7.81 0.51 -10.94
CA ASP A 83 -8.53 -0.75 -10.80
C ASP A 83 -10.03 -0.47 -10.81
N GLY A 84 -10.70 -0.92 -11.86
CA GLY A 84 -12.14 -0.73 -12.05
C GLY A 84 -13.02 -1.64 -11.20
N GLU A 85 -12.48 -2.74 -10.66
CA GLU A 85 -13.24 -3.63 -9.78
C GLU A 85 -13.37 -3.04 -8.38
N THR A 86 -12.27 -2.49 -7.85
CA THR A 86 -12.24 -1.90 -6.50
C THR A 86 -12.48 -0.39 -6.48
N GLY A 87 -12.37 0.28 -7.63
CA GLY A 87 -12.47 1.73 -7.72
C GLY A 87 -11.22 2.44 -7.17
N THR A 88 -10.06 1.81 -7.27
CA THR A 88 -8.81 2.30 -6.66
C THR A 88 -7.90 2.96 -7.68
N VAL A 89 -7.33 4.12 -7.31
CA VAL A 89 -6.31 4.82 -8.11
C VAL A 89 -4.93 4.57 -7.50
N PHE A 90 -3.96 4.16 -8.33
CA PHE A 90 -2.58 3.93 -7.94
C PHE A 90 -1.67 5.01 -8.52
N ILE A 91 -0.67 5.46 -7.76
CA ILE A 91 0.37 6.38 -8.23
C ILE A 91 1.73 5.73 -7.95
N GLY A 92 2.56 5.58 -8.99
CA GLY A 92 3.87 4.94 -8.92
C GLY A 92 3.87 3.46 -9.31
N GLU A 93 4.94 2.75 -8.96
CA GLU A 93 5.02 1.29 -9.09
C GLU A 93 4.28 0.65 -7.92
N THR A 94 3.14 0.03 -8.18
CA THR A 94 2.48 -0.83 -7.20
C THR A 94 2.60 -2.26 -7.68
N ASN A 95 2.98 -3.15 -6.77
CA ASN A 95 2.92 -4.58 -7.01
C ASN A 95 1.43 -4.99 -7.00
N GLY A 96 0.67 -4.70 -8.05
CA GLY A 96 -0.75 -5.07 -8.14
C GLY A 96 -1.73 -4.22 -7.29
N PRO A 97 -3.04 -4.43 -7.45
CA PRO A 97 -4.06 -3.47 -7.03
C PRO A 97 -4.45 -3.48 -5.55
N ASN A 98 -3.89 -4.35 -4.70
CA ASN A 98 -4.31 -4.44 -3.29
C ASN A 98 -3.17 -4.89 -2.37
N GLU A 99 -1.94 -4.56 -2.73
CA GLU A 99 -0.76 -5.02 -2.00
C GLU A 99 -0.33 -4.00 -0.94
N GLU A 100 -0.21 -4.46 0.31
CA GLU A 100 0.25 -3.66 1.45
C GLU A 100 1.57 -4.23 1.98
N PHE A 101 2.61 -3.39 2.09
CA PHE A 101 3.86 -3.80 2.72
C PHE A 101 3.65 -4.02 4.23
N LEU A 102 4.29 -5.07 4.76
CA LEU A 102 4.38 -5.22 6.21
C LEU A 102 5.13 -4.02 6.81
N GLY A 103 4.61 -3.51 7.92
CA GLY A 103 5.18 -2.40 8.66
C GLY A 103 4.83 -0.99 8.17
N GLU A 104 4.25 -0.80 6.98
CA GLU A 104 3.69 0.50 6.59
C GLU A 104 2.30 0.67 7.22
N ARG A 105 1.32 -0.06 6.68
CA ARG A 105 -0.08 -0.03 7.18
C ARG A 105 -0.33 -1.11 8.24
N ILE A 106 0.51 -2.15 8.25
CA ILE A 106 0.36 -3.32 9.11
C ILE A 106 1.52 -3.36 10.09
N GLN A 107 1.34 -2.67 11.22
CA GLN A 107 2.33 -2.66 12.29
C GLN A 107 2.39 -4.01 13.01
N PRO A 108 3.56 -4.43 13.51
CA PRO A 108 3.67 -5.64 14.32
C PRO A 108 2.83 -5.48 15.61
N MET A 109 2.04 -6.50 15.96
CA MET A 109 1.30 -6.50 17.23
C MET A 109 2.17 -6.94 18.41
N ASN A 110 3.21 -7.73 18.12
CA ASN A 110 4.13 -8.27 19.10
C ASN A 110 5.46 -8.58 18.40
N THR A 111 6.56 -8.22 19.06
CA THR A 111 7.91 -8.55 18.60
C THR A 111 8.61 -9.21 19.77
N GLN A 112 8.91 -10.51 19.66
CA GLN A 112 9.69 -11.19 20.69
C GLN A 112 11.18 -10.98 20.43
N VAL A 113 11.75 -10.02 21.16
CA VAL A 113 13.19 -9.76 21.22
C VAL A 113 13.73 -10.36 22.52
N ILE A 114 14.76 -11.21 22.43
CA ILE A 114 15.46 -11.73 23.61
C ILE A 114 16.61 -10.77 23.95
N ASN A 115 16.58 -10.18 25.16
CA ASN A 115 17.56 -9.25 25.74
C ASN A 115 18.94 -9.23 25.04
N SER A 116 19.19 -8.21 24.23
CA SER A 116 20.52 -7.91 23.70
C SER A 116 20.69 -6.39 23.60
N SER A 117 21.92 -5.89 23.70
CA SER A 117 22.27 -4.48 23.46
C SER A 117 22.14 -4.06 21.98
N TRP A 118 21.67 -4.96 21.12
CA TRP A 118 21.53 -4.85 19.67
C TRP A 118 20.06 -5.14 19.29
N ASP A 119 19.57 -4.52 18.23
CA ASP A 119 18.21 -4.79 17.74
C ASP A 119 18.18 -6.14 17.00
N ASN A 120 17.60 -7.17 17.63
CA ASN A 120 17.56 -8.53 17.04
C ASN A 120 16.53 -8.66 15.90
N ILE A 121 15.52 -7.79 15.88
CA ILE A 121 14.56 -7.68 14.79
C ILE A 121 14.48 -6.20 14.43
N SER A 122 14.76 -5.88 13.17
CA SER A 122 14.63 -4.52 12.66
C SER A 122 13.65 -4.49 11.50
N LEU A 123 12.58 -3.72 11.67
CA LEU A 123 11.70 -3.33 10.58
C LEU A 123 12.19 -1.98 10.06
N ILE A 124 12.68 -1.93 8.83
CA ILE A 124 13.17 -0.69 8.23
C ILE A 124 12.37 -0.43 6.95
N LEU A 125 11.70 0.72 6.96
CA LEU A 125 10.82 1.21 5.89
C LEU A 125 11.19 2.64 5.54
N GLU A 126 12.50 2.91 5.41
CA GLU A 126 13.00 4.28 5.34
C GLU A 126 14.27 4.37 4.49
N GLY A 127 14.15 4.07 3.17
CA GLY A 127 15.10 4.46 2.11
C GLY A 127 16.53 3.90 2.17
N ASN A 128 16.93 3.29 3.29
CA ASN A 128 18.21 2.62 3.45
C ASN A 128 18.15 1.27 2.74
N LYS A 129 19.01 1.10 1.75
CA LYS A 129 19.10 -0.15 0.99
C LYS A 129 19.89 -1.20 1.74
N VAL A 130 19.36 -2.41 1.75
CA VAL A 130 20.09 -3.63 2.13
C VAL A 130 20.26 -4.53 0.92
N ARG A 131 21.11 -5.55 1.07
CA ARG A 131 21.37 -6.54 0.03
C ARG A 131 21.22 -7.95 0.56
N ASP A 132 20.72 -8.84 -0.27
CA ASP A 132 20.83 -10.28 -0.04
C ASP A 132 22.25 -10.79 -0.39
N ASN A 133 22.50 -12.07 -0.13
CA ASN A 133 23.76 -12.73 -0.46
C ASN A 133 24.06 -12.83 -1.97
N GLN A 134 23.08 -12.55 -2.83
CA GLN A 134 23.22 -12.42 -4.28
C GLN A 134 23.45 -10.97 -4.74
N SER A 135 23.52 -10.03 -3.80
CA SER A 135 23.71 -8.58 -4.02
C SER A 135 22.52 -7.87 -4.67
N ASN A 136 21.31 -8.45 -4.65
CA ASN A 136 20.09 -7.74 -5.02
C ASN A 136 19.76 -6.69 -3.95
N GLU A 137 19.32 -5.50 -4.35
CA GLU A 137 19.03 -4.39 -3.44
C GLU A 137 17.55 -4.31 -3.07
N TYR A 138 17.26 -4.00 -1.80
CA TYR A 138 15.90 -3.88 -1.26
C TYR A 138 15.78 -2.65 -0.35
N GLU A 139 14.65 -1.96 -0.44
CA GLU A 139 14.32 -0.78 0.39
C GLU A 139 13.26 -1.08 1.45
N ASN A 140 12.44 -2.12 1.24
CA ASN A 140 11.42 -2.58 2.17
C ASN A 140 11.79 -3.96 2.70
N TYR A 141 12.04 -4.08 4.01
CA TYR A 141 12.46 -5.36 4.58
C TYR A 141 12.24 -5.45 6.09
N VAL A 142 12.21 -6.69 6.57
CA VAL A 142 12.37 -7.05 7.98
C VAL A 142 13.63 -7.90 8.10
N THR A 143 14.53 -7.55 9.02
CA THR A 143 15.69 -8.40 9.33
C THR A 143 15.51 -9.11 10.66
N PHE A 144 16.06 -10.32 10.73
CA PHE A 144 16.11 -11.16 11.93
C PHE A 144 17.55 -11.57 12.18
N LEU A 145 18.16 -11.09 13.26
CA LEU A 145 19.47 -11.53 13.74
C LEU A 145 19.28 -12.78 14.62
N ALA A 146 19.60 -13.95 14.07
CA ALA A 146 19.41 -15.22 14.75
C ALA A 146 20.59 -15.56 15.68
N SER A 147 21.82 -15.40 15.21
CA SER A 147 23.03 -15.60 16.02
C SER A 147 23.16 -14.53 17.10
N MET A 148 23.83 -14.84 18.22
CA MET A 148 24.08 -13.92 19.35
C MET A 148 22.84 -13.40 20.09
N ALA A 149 21.68 -13.36 19.44
CA ALA A 149 20.39 -12.99 20.01
C ALA A 149 19.76 -14.12 20.82
N VAL A 150 19.94 -15.38 20.38
CA VAL A 150 19.30 -16.56 20.96
C VAL A 150 20.26 -17.74 21.04
N LYS A 151 19.98 -18.70 21.92
CA LYS A 151 20.72 -19.97 21.96
C LYS A 151 20.31 -20.87 20.80
N GLN A 152 21.15 -21.84 20.46
CA GLN A 152 20.76 -22.89 19.52
C GLN A 152 19.42 -23.53 19.92
N GLY A 153 18.49 -23.60 18.98
CA GLY A 153 17.13 -24.13 19.16
C GLY A 153 16.11 -23.10 19.66
N GLU A 154 16.53 -21.90 20.08
CA GLU A 154 15.62 -20.81 20.43
C GLU A 154 15.24 -19.99 19.18
N SER A 155 14.08 -19.31 19.27
CA SER A 155 13.53 -18.53 18.17
C SER A 155 13.29 -17.08 18.57
N ILE A 156 13.49 -16.17 17.62
CA ILE A 156 12.90 -14.83 17.60
C ILE A 156 11.73 -14.81 16.62
N TYR A 157 10.74 -13.95 16.86
CA TYR A 157 9.62 -13.82 15.96
C TYR A 157 8.94 -12.46 16.05
N GLN A 158 8.16 -12.16 15.01
CA GLN A 158 7.32 -10.99 14.91
C GLN A 158 5.90 -11.39 14.45
N ASP A 159 4.89 -10.91 15.18
CA ASP A 159 3.47 -11.19 14.92
C ASP A 159 2.79 -9.98 14.28
N TYR A 160 1.95 -10.23 13.28
CA TYR A 160 1.17 -9.21 12.56
C TYR A 160 -0.35 -9.50 12.58
N PRO A 161 -1.19 -8.46 12.83
CA PRO A 161 -2.65 -8.61 12.92
C PRO A 161 -3.30 -8.58 11.54
N LEU A 162 -3.40 -9.73 10.88
CA LEU A 162 -4.07 -9.84 9.58
C LEU A 162 -5.59 -9.67 9.68
N ASN A 163 -6.19 -10.04 10.83
CA ASN A 163 -7.63 -9.92 11.09
C ASN A 163 -8.54 -10.56 10.01
N GLY A 164 -8.04 -11.53 9.24
CA GLY A 164 -8.77 -12.19 8.16
C GLY A 164 -9.01 -11.32 6.91
N LYS A 165 -8.30 -10.19 6.77
CA LYS A 165 -8.50 -9.22 5.67
C LYS A 165 -7.66 -9.48 4.42
N TYR A 166 -6.73 -10.43 4.48
CA TYR A 166 -5.74 -10.66 3.43
C TYR A 166 -5.87 -12.07 2.86
N THR A 167 -5.44 -12.26 1.61
CA THR A 167 -5.55 -13.53 0.87
C THR A 167 -4.19 -14.15 0.58
N SER A 168 -3.14 -13.36 0.40
CA SER A 168 -1.79 -13.87 0.16
C SER A 168 -0.73 -13.04 0.90
N PHE A 169 0.33 -13.71 1.35
CA PHE A 169 1.59 -13.11 1.80
C PHE A 169 2.69 -13.49 0.80
N LYS A 170 3.51 -12.52 0.41
CA LYS A 170 4.66 -12.70 -0.50
C LYS A 170 5.89 -12.01 0.05
N ALA A 171 7.06 -12.60 -0.16
CA ALA A 171 8.35 -11.97 0.12
C ALA A 171 9.47 -12.69 -0.65
N THR A 172 10.62 -12.05 -0.82
CA THR A 172 11.88 -12.76 -1.04
C THR A 172 12.54 -12.96 0.32
N VAL A 173 12.96 -14.17 0.66
CA VAL A 173 13.59 -14.48 1.95
C VAL A 173 14.98 -15.04 1.71
N GLY A 174 15.98 -14.55 2.42
CA GLY A 174 17.34 -15.04 2.25
C GLY A 174 18.34 -14.49 3.25
N ILE A 175 19.59 -14.90 3.09
CA ILE A 175 20.71 -14.46 3.91
C ILE A 175 21.09 -13.03 3.49
N MET A 176 21.33 -12.18 4.48
CA MET A 176 21.82 -10.81 4.28
C MET A 176 23.25 -10.82 3.72
N LYS A 177 23.62 -9.79 2.94
CA LYS A 177 24.91 -9.74 2.25
C LYS A 177 26.11 -9.83 3.19
N ASP A 178 26.02 -9.20 4.35
CA ASP A 178 27.13 -9.12 5.31
C ASP A 178 27.35 -10.45 6.05
N GLU A 179 26.35 -11.34 6.01
CA GLU A 179 26.33 -12.67 6.64
C GLU A 179 26.45 -13.82 5.63
N GLN A 180 26.75 -13.53 4.36
CA GLN A 180 26.84 -14.52 3.27
C GLN A 180 27.82 -15.68 3.57
N ASP A 181 28.86 -15.43 4.37
CA ASP A 181 29.94 -16.36 4.68
C ASP A 181 29.74 -17.04 6.05
N SER A 182 28.60 -16.79 6.71
CA SER A 182 28.26 -17.40 8.00
C SER A 182 28.12 -18.92 7.87
N PRO A 183 28.84 -19.74 8.66
CA PRO A 183 28.76 -21.20 8.61
C PRO A 183 27.50 -21.77 9.29
N ASN A 184 26.80 -20.94 10.06
CA ASN A 184 25.63 -21.30 10.85
C ASN A 184 24.42 -21.62 9.96
N ILE A 185 23.46 -22.38 10.50
CA ILE A 185 22.20 -22.70 9.83
C ILE A 185 21.05 -22.11 10.62
N VAL A 186 20.18 -21.38 9.92
CA VAL A 186 19.00 -20.73 10.48
C VAL A 186 17.74 -21.26 9.80
N THR A 187 16.68 -21.48 10.56
CA THR A 187 15.37 -21.88 10.02
C THR A 187 14.44 -20.68 10.02
N PHE A 188 13.91 -20.31 8.85
CA PHE A 188 12.84 -19.34 8.72
C PHE A 188 11.50 -20.07 8.60
N VAL A 189 10.51 -19.60 9.36
CA VAL A 189 9.16 -20.17 9.42
C VAL A 189 8.13 -19.07 9.27
N ILE A 190 7.09 -19.34 8.49
CA ILE A 190 5.86 -18.54 8.46
C ILE A 190 4.76 -19.36 9.11
N GLU A 191 4.08 -18.79 10.11
CA GLU A 191 2.91 -19.38 10.74
C GLU A 191 1.66 -18.55 10.53
N GLY A 192 0.55 -19.25 10.34
CA GLY A 192 -0.81 -18.73 10.27
C GLY A 192 -1.62 -19.23 11.44
N ASP A 193 -2.05 -18.32 12.33
CA ASP A 193 -2.78 -18.66 13.56
C ASP A 193 -2.08 -19.77 14.38
N GLY A 194 -0.74 -19.75 14.40
CA GLY A 194 0.10 -20.72 15.11
C GLY A 194 0.36 -22.03 14.36
N LYS A 195 -0.11 -22.18 13.12
CA LYS A 195 0.19 -23.33 12.25
C LYS A 195 1.23 -22.96 11.22
N GLU A 196 2.29 -23.76 11.10
CA GLU A 196 3.29 -23.62 10.04
C GLU A 196 2.64 -23.72 8.65
N VAL A 197 2.93 -22.73 7.81
CA VAL A 197 2.52 -22.68 6.39
C VAL A 197 3.72 -22.63 5.44
N TYR A 198 4.91 -22.31 5.95
CA TYR A 198 6.18 -22.34 5.23
C TYR A 198 7.33 -22.56 6.20
N THR A 199 8.34 -23.34 5.77
CA THR A 199 9.58 -23.56 6.52
C THR A 199 10.73 -23.75 5.54
N HIS A 200 11.88 -23.13 5.82
CA HIS A 200 13.10 -23.30 5.05
C HIS A 200 14.33 -23.16 5.95
N ASN A 201 15.38 -23.93 5.68
CA ASN A 201 16.67 -23.78 6.35
C ASN A 201 17.63 -23.06 5.42
N PHE A 202 18.18 -21.94 5.86
CA PHE A 202 19.22 -21.22 5.15
C PHE A 202 20.58 -21.48 5.81
N GLY A 203 21.55 -21.86 4.99
CA GLY A 203 22.95 -22.01 5.33
C GLY A 203 23.88 -21.51 4.22
N PRO A 204 25.19 -21.75 4.34
CA PRO A 204 26.18 -21.24 3.40
C PRO A 204 25.87 -21.59 1.95
N GLY A 205 25.81 -20.58 1.09
CA GLY A 205 25.59 -20.74 -0.35
C GLY A 205 24.14 -20.95 -0.79
N ASP A 206 23.17 -20.97 0.13
CA ASP A 206 21.75 -21.04 -0.25
C ASP A 206 21.30 -19.75 -0.94
N PHE A 207 20.53 -19.88 -2.02
CA PHE A 207 19.98 -18.73 -2.73
C PHE A 207 18.77 -18.14 -1.99
N PRO A 208 18.49 -16.83 -2.13
CA PRO A 208 17.24 -16.24 -1.70
C PRO A 208 16.05 -16.91 -2.40
N GLU A 209 14.95 -17.12 -1.67
CA GLU A 209 13.75 -17.80 -2.16
C GLU A 209 12.56 -16.82 -2.23
N ASN A 210 11.83 -16.86 -3.35
CA ASN A 210 10.54 -16.16 -3.46
C ASN A 210 9.46 -17.01 -2.82
N VAL A 211 8.90 -16.52 -1.72
CA VAL A 211 7.86 -17.18 -0.94
C VAL A 211 6.50 -16.57 -1.28
N SER A 212 5.51 -17.43 -1.47
CA SER A 212 4.10 -17.03 -1.56
C SER A 212 3.23 -18.04 -0.82
N VAL A 213 2.49 -17.55 0.18
CA VAL A 213 1.59 -18.39 1.00
C VAL A 213 0.18 -17.82 1.02
N ASN A 214 -0.81 -18.71 1.02
CA ASN A 214 -2.21 -18.35 1.19
C ASN A 214 -2.45 -17.99 2.66
N VAL A 215 -2.99 -16.79 2.90
CA VAL A 215 -3.35 -16.30 4.24
C VAL A 215 -4.83 -15.97 4.39
N GLU A 216 -5.68 -16.48 3.49
CA GLU A 216 -7.12 -16.27 3.55
C GLU A 216 -7.72 -16.76 4.87
N GLY A 217 -8.42 -15.87 5.56
CA GLY A 217 -9.05 -16.15 6.84
C GLY A 217 -8.10 -16.16 8.05
N ILE A 218 -6.79 -16.05 7.84
CA ILE A 218 -5.79 -16.03 8.91
C ILE A 218 -5.91 -14.72 9.69
N LYS A 219 -5.93 -14.80 11.02
CA LYS A 219 -6.04 -13.62 11.89
C LYS A 219 -4.68 -13.10 12.34
N LYS A 220 -3.71 -14.00 12.56
CA LYS A 220 -2.35 -13.68 12.97
C LYS A 220 -1.33 -14.36 12.05
N LEU A 221 -0.45 -13.55 11.46
CA LEU A 221 0.75 -14.02 10.76
C LEU A 221 1.94 -13.91 11.71
N THR A 222 2.77 -14.95 11.78
CA THR A 222 4.02 -14.94 12.55
C THR A 222 5.18 -15.22 11.61
N LEU A 223 6.16 -14.32 11.58
CA LEU A 223 7.46 -14.53 10.94
C LEU A 223 8.45 -14.92 12.03
N LYS A 224 9.10 -16.07 11.90
CA LYS A 224 9.92 -16.68 12.95
C LYS A 224 11.26 -17.13 12.39
N VAL A 225 12.33 -16.87 13.13
CA VAL A 225 13.67 -17.37 12.83
C VAL A 225 14.22 -18.12 14.03
N THR A 226 14.78 -19.30 13.77
CA THR A 226 15.40 -20.19 14.78
C THR A 226 16.86 -20.43 14.42
N LEU A 227 17.78 -20.29 15.38
CA LEU A 227 19.16 -20.71 15.19
C LEU A 227 19.22 -22.24 15.29
N LYS A 228 19.26 -22.92 14.14
CA LYS A 228 19.17 -24.38 14.07
C LYS A 228 20.51 -25.05 14.40
N GLU A 229 21.58 -24.57 13.79
CA GLU A 229 22.93 -25.08 14.00
C GLU A 229 23.92 -23.93 14.14
N GLU A 230 24.52 -23.78 15.32
CA GLU A 230 25.58 -22.81 15.58
C GLU A 230 26.93 -23.51 15.42
N LYS A 231 27.60 -23.27 14.29
CA LYS A 231 28.93 -23.81 13.98
C LYS A 231 30.04 -22.87 14.39
N ASP A 232 29.79 -21.57 14.36
CA ASP A 232 30.69 -20.54 14.88
C ASP A 232 29.87 -19.47 15.61
N PHE A 233 30.13 -19.35 16.92
CA PHE A 233 29.50 -18.37 17.80
C PHE A 233 29.85 -16.92 17.43
N ASN A 234 31.01 -16.69 16.82
CA ASN A 234 31.44 -15.34 16.41
C ASN A 234 30.90 -14.94 15.03
N ALA A 235 30.33 -15.88 14.28
CA ALA A 235 29.76 -15.61 12.97
C ALA A 235 28.30 -15.16 13.12
N HIS A 236 28.00 -13.96 12.61
CA HIS A 236 26.64 -13.46 12.63
C HIS A 236 25.78 -14.19 11.59
N SER A 237 24.48 -14.30 11.84
CA SER A 237 23.49 -14.93 10.96
C SER A 237 22.24 -14.10 10.95
N MET A 238 22.00 -13.42 9.83
CA MET A 238 20.84 -12.57 9.63
C MET A 238 20.03 -13.03 8.43
N ILE A 239 18.71 -13.14 8.63
CA ILE A 239 17.75 -13.37 7.56
C ILE A 239 17.04 -12.06 7.24
N GLY A 240 17.01 -11.72 5.96
CA GLY A 240 16.16 -10.69 5.42
C GLY A 240 14.86 -11.29 4.87
N VAL A 241 13.75 -10.67 5.24
CA VAL A 241 12.45 -10.84 4.59
C VAL A 241 12.23 -9.57 3.76
N PHE A 242 12.56 -9.66 2.48
CA PHE A 242 12.60 -8.54 1.54
C PHE A 242 11.28 -8.39 0.77
N ASN A 243 10.87 -7.14 0.57
CA ASN A 243 9.57 -6.76 0.01
C ASN A 243 8.40 -7.60 0.56
N PRO A 244 8.23 -7.69 1.90
CA PRO A 244 7.14 -8.45 2.48
C PRO A 244 5.81 -7.74 2.22
N THR A 245 4.91 -8.41 1.50
CA THR A 245 3.68 -7.80 1.00
C THR A 245 2.48 -8.71 1.22
N LEU A 246 1.34 -8.12 1.56
CA LEU A 246 0.06 -8.80 1.75
C LEU A 246 -0.96 -8.31 0.73
N THR A 247 -1.73 -9.22 0.15
CA THR A 247 -2.83 -8.86 -0.74
C THR A 247 -4.13 -8.74 0.04
N LEU A 248 -4.74 -7.55 0.05
CA LEU A 248 -6.06 -7.29 0.64
C LEU A 248 -7.14 -8.06 -0.13
N LYS A 249 -8.12 -8.57 0.61
CA LYS A 249 -9.31 -9.25 0.08
C LYS A 249 -10.21 -8.32 -0.71
#